data_AF-A0A379GCS4-F1
#
_entry.id   AF-A0A379GCS4-F1
#
_cell.length_a   1.000
_cell.length_b   1.000
_cell.length_c   1.000
_cell.angle_alpha   90.00
_cell.angle_beta   90.00
_cell.angle_gamma   90.00
#
_symmetry.space_group_name_H-M   'P 1'
#
loop_
_entity.id
_entity.type
_entity.pdbx_description
1 polymer ?
#
loop_
_entity_poly.entity_id
_entity_poly.type
_entity_poly.pdbx_seq_one_letter_code
_entity_poly.pdbx_strand_id
1 'polypeptide(L)'
;MVALDKDLQSRQLARELVRNAKNAQQQYAKFSQEKIDNIVKHIAFEAARHAEELAKMASEETGFGKWQDKVLKNTFASLRVYEHMKDLKTIGIINDDKVKKVMDVGVPLGLLQR
;
A
#
# COMPACT_ATOMS: atom_id res chain seq x y z
N MET A 1 -20.50 29.77 9.71
CA MET A 1 -19.21 29.13 9.39
C MET A 1 -18.85 29.53 7.98
N VAL A 2 -17.71 30.18 7.78
CA VAL A 2 -17.24 30.53 6.42
C VAL A 2 -16.84 29.23 5.74
N ALA A 3 -17.51 28.89 4.64
CA ALA A 3 -17.11 27.75 3.82
C ALA A 3 -15.76 28.09 3.17
N LEU A 4 -14.73 27.30 3.42
CA LEU A 4 -13.46 27.46 2.70
C LEU A 4 -13.66 27.14 1.22
N ASP A 5 -12.94 27.84 0.35
CA ASP A 5 -12.85 27.50 -1.07
C ASP A 5 -12.29 26.08 -1.27
N LYS A 6 -12.72 25.41 -2.35
CA LYS A 6 -12.39 23.99 -2.61
C LYS A 6 -10.88 23.75 -2.65
N ASP A 7 -10.10 24.68 -3.19
CA ASP A 7 -8.64 24.58 -3.25
C ASP A 7 -8.04 24.65 -1.84
N LEU A 8 -8.50 25.57 -0.99
CA LEU A 8 -8.06 25.68 0.40
C LEU A 8 -8.43 24.44 1.22
N GLN A 9 -9.62 23.88 1.02
CA GLN A 9 -10.05 22.62 1.63
C GLN A 9 -9.15 21.46 1.21
N SER A 10 -8.89 21.30 -0.10
CA SER A 10 -8.05 20.22 -0.60
C SER A 10 -6.62 20.29 -0.09
N ARG A 11 -6.04 21.50 0.00
CA ARG A 11 -4.70 21.73 0.55
C ARG A 11 -4.63 21.41 2.04
N GLN A 12 -5.66 21.77 2.79
CA GLN A 12 -5.72 21.46 4.21
C GLN A 12 -5.85 19.95 4.44
N LEU A 13 -6.74 19.29 3.70
CA LEU A 13 -6.93 17.85 3.76
C LEU A 13 -5.62 17.11 3.44
N ALA A 14 -4.91 17.49 2.38
CA ALA A 14 -3.63 16.90 2.03
C ALA A 14 -2.60 17.03 3.16
N ARG A 15 -2.51 18.19 3.82
CA ARG A 15 -1.62 18.41 4.98
C ARG A 15 -1.99 17.53 6.17
N GLU A 16 -3.27 17.33 6.42
CA GLU A 16 -3.75 16.45 7.50
C GLU A 16 -3.44 14.99 7.20
N LEU A 17 -3.72 14.52 5.98
CA LEU A 17 -3.39 13.17 5.55
C LEU A 17 -1.90 12.88 5.65
N VAL A 18 -1.03 13.80 5.20
CA VAL A 18 0.43 13.63 5.31
C VAL A 18 0.89 13.58 6.78
N ARG A 19 0.33 14.42 7.66
CA ARG A 19 0.65 14.39 9.10
C ARG A 19 0.23 13.07 9.74
N ASN A 20 -0.97 12.61 9.44
CA ASN A 20 -1.49 11.34 9.97
C ASN A 20 -0.68 10.15 9.44
N ALA A 21 -0.36 10.15 8.14
CA ALA A 21 0.47 9.13 7.54
C ALA A 21 1.87 9.08 8.17
N LYS A 22 2.49 10.25 8.46
CA LYS A 22 3.80 10.31 9.12
C LYS A 22 3.77 9.65 10.50
N ASN A 23 2.73 9.94 11.28
CA ASN A 23 2.55 9.35 12.61
C ASN A 23 2.32 7.83 12.52
N ALA A 24 1.53 7.37 11.54
CA ALA A 24 1.32 5.95 11.29
C ALA A 24 2.60 5.24 10.87
N GLN A 25 3.38 5.86 9.96
CA GLN A 25 4.64 5.30 9.47
C GLN A 25 5.67 5.11 10.59
N GLN A 26 5.77 6.05 11.54
CA GLN A 26 6.67 5.92 12.69
C GLN A 26 6.33 4.73 13.60
N GLN A 27 5.04 4.39 13.69
CA GLN A 27 4.59 3.21 14.44
C GLN A 27 4.83 1.93 13.62
N TYR A 28 4.50 1.98 12.33
CA TYR A 28 4.64 0.87 11.39
C TYR A 28 6.10 0.42 11.23
N ALA A 29 7.05 1.37 11.22
CA ALA A 29 8.49 1.10 11.11
C ALA A 29 9.06 0.27 12.29
N LYS A 30 8.33 0.15 13.40
CA LYS A 30 8.73 -0.64 14.57
C LYS A 30 8.18 -2.07 14.55
N PHE A 31 7.39 -2.42 13.54
CA PHE A 31 6.78 -3.75 13.47
C PHE A 31 7.79 -4.80 13.01
N SER A 32 7.61 -6.02 13.48
CA SER A 32 8.36 -7.18 13.00
C SER A 32 7.93 -7.53 11.57
N GLN A 33 8.81 -8.24 10.86
CA GLN A 33 8.51 -8.81 9.54
C GLN A 33 7.18 -9.59 9.56
N GLU A 34 7.00 -10.51 10.50
CA GLU A 34 5.77 -11.31 10.62
C GLU A 34 4.51 -10.46 10.78
N LYS A 35 4.57 -9.37 11.56
CA LYS A 35 3.42 -8.48 11.74
C LYS A 35 3.11 -7.73 10.44
N ILE A 36 4.13 -7.30 9.71
CA ILE A 36 3.96 -6.65 8.40
C ILE A 36 3.40 -7.65 7.38
N ASP A 37 3.94 -8.86 7.33
CA ASP A 37 3.49 -9.92 6.41
C ASP A 37 2.02 -10.24 6.63
N ASN A 38 1.58 -10.33 7.89
CA ASN A 38 0.17 -10.53 8.23
C ASN A 38 -0.71 -9.35 7.76
N ILE A 39 -0.27 -8.11 7.97
CA ILE A 39 -1.01 -6.92 7.49
C ILE A 39 -1.14 -6.94 5.97
N VAL A 40 -0.03 -7.19 5.27
CA VAL A 40 0.02 -7.23 3.80
C VAL A 40 -0.85 -8.36 3.25
N LYS A 41 -0.83 -9.53 3.91
CA LYS A 41 -1.72 -10.65 3.60
C LYS A 41 -3.18 -10.24 3.71
N HIS A 42 -3.59 -9.65 4.84
CA HIS A 42 -4.98 -9.21 5.03
C HIS A 42 -5.40 -8.20 3.96
N ILE A 43 -4.55 -7.23 3.62
CA ILE A 43 -4.82 -6.26 2.54
C ILE A 43 -5.06 -6.97 1.21
N ALA A 44 -4.18 -7.91 0.83
CA ALA A 44 -4.29 -8.64 -0.44
C ALA A 44 -5.58 -9.47 -0.54
N PHE A 45 -5.95 -10.18 0.53
CA PHE A 45 -7.17 -10.99 0.53
C PHE A 45 -8.45 -10.16 0.52
N GLU A 46 -8.51 -9.05 1.28
CA GLU A 46 -9.67 -8.16 1.25
C GLU A 46 -9.79 -7.42 -0.09
N ALA A 47 -8.67 -6.97 -0.68
CA ALA A 47 -8.68 -6.37 -2.01
C ALA A 47 -9.18 -7.35 -3.10
N ALA A 48 -8.79 -8.63 -3.00
CA ALA A 48 -9.30 -9.67 -3.89
C ALA A 48 -10.81 -9.94 -3.68
N ARG A 49 -11.27 -9.94 -2.42
CA ARG A 49 -12.69 -10.13 -2.06
C ARG A 49 -13.57 -9.02 -2.63
N HIS A 50 -13.10 -7.78 -2.61
CA HIS A 50 -13.81 -6.61 -3.12
C HIS A 50 -13.49 -6.28 -4.59
N ALA A 51 -12.77 -7.16 -5.30
CA ALA A 51 -12.31 -6.90 -6.66
C ALA A 51 -13.45 -6.59 -7.65
N GLU A 52 -14.58 -7.29 -7.53
CA GLU A 52 -15.75 -7.09 -8.39
C GLU A 52 -16.48 -5.77 -8.09
N GLU A 53 -16.68 -5.45 -6.81
CA GLU A 53 -17.33 -4.21 -6.37
C GLU A 53 -16.54 -2.99 -6.86
N LEU A 54 -15.24 -2.96 -6.59
CA LEU A 54 -14.36 -1.88 -7.01
C LEU A 54 -14.27 -1.75 -8.54
N ALA A 55 -14.34 -2.88 -9.26
CA ALA A 55 -14.32 -2.89 -10.71
C ALA A 55 -15.59 -2.28 -11.33
N LYS A 56 -16.76 -2.55 -10.75
CA LYS A 56 -18.03 -1.95 -11.18
C LYS A 56 -18.04 -0.46 -10.88
N MET A 57 -17.69 -0.05 -9.65
CA MET A 57 -17.58 1.36 -9.27
C MET A 57 -16.67 2.15 -10.22
N ALA A 58 -15.47 1.62 -10.51
CA ALA A 58 -14.55 2.28 -11.42
C ALA A 58 -15.05 2.34 -12.87
N SER A 59 -15.85 1.36 -13.32
CA SER A 59 -16.45 1.38 -14.65
C SER A 59 -17.60 2.37 -14.74
N GLU A 60 -18.43 2.46 -13.70
CA GLU A 60 -19.56 3.39 -13.59
C GLU A 60 -19.10 4.84 -13.50
N GLU A 61 -18.08 5.11 -12.68
CA GLU A 61 -17.55 6.45 -12.47
C GLU A 61 -16.80 6.99 -13.70
N THR A 62 -15.97 6.15 -14.35
CA THR A 62 -15.11 6.61 -15.45
C THR A 62 -15.69 6.41 -16.84
N GLY A 63 -16.66 5.50 -17.00
CA GLY A 63 -17.18 5.08 -18.30
C GLY A 63 -16.16 4.31 -19.17
N PHE A 64 -14.97 3.98 -18.65
CA PHE A 64 -13.89 3.39 -19.45
C PHE A 64 -13.72 1.88 -19.25
N GLY A 65 -13.62 1.16 -20.38
CA GLY A 65 -13.32 -0.28 -20.41
C GLY A 65 -14.50 -1.15 -19.98
N LYS A 66 -14.24 -2.44 -19.76
CA LYS A 66 -15.22 -3.41 -19.27
C LYS A 66 -14.94 -3.73 -17.81
N TRP A 67 -15.98 -3.77 -16.98
CA TRP A 67 -15.81 -4.06 -15.56
C TRP A 67 -15.20 -5.45 -15.34
N GLN A 68 -15.48 -6.44 -16.19
CA GLN A 68 -14.89 -7.79 -16.11
C GLN A 68 -13.36 -7.77 -16.24
N ASP A 69 -12.84 -6.95 -17.16
CA ASP A 69 -11.38 -6.78 -17.33
C ASP A 69 -10.76 -6.08 -16.11
N LYS A 70 -11.52 -5.19 -15.46
CA LYS A 70 -11.11 -4.54 -14.21
C LYS A 70 -11.13 -5.52 -13.03
N VAL A 71 -12.06 -6.48 -12.98
CA VAL A 71 -12.03 -7.56 -11.98
C VAL A 71 -10.72 -8.32 -12.11
N LEU A 72 -10.37 -8.74 -13.34
CA LEU A 72 -9.12 -9.46 -13.57
C LEU A 72 -7.89 -8.64 -13.16
N LYS A 73 -7.86 -7.35 -13.48
CA LYS A 73 -6.79 -6.43 -13.04
C LYS A 73 -6.71 -6.33 -11.52
N ASN A 74 -7.85 -6.15 -10.85
CA ASN A 74 -7.90 -6.03 -9.38
C ASN A 74 -7.44 -7.33 -8.71
N THR A 75 -7.93 -8.50 -9.16
CA THR A 75 -7.49 -9.81 -8.64
C THR A 75 -6.01 -10.06 -8.90
N PHE A 76 -5.49 -9.68 -10.07
CA PHE A 76 -4.06 -9.77 -10.37
C PHE A 76 -3.24 -8.90 -9.41
N ALA A 77 -3.59 -7.62 -9.28
CA ALA A 77 -2.90 -6.68 -8.40
C ALA A 77 -2.94 -7.11 -6.93
N SER A 78 -3.99 -7.83 -6.52
CA SER A 78 -4.17 -8.28 -5.15
C SER A 78 -3.39 -9.57 -4.88
N LEU A 79 -3.67 -10.64 -5.63
CA LEU A 79 -3.16 -11.97 -5.32
C LEU A 79 -1.82 -12.27 -5.96
N ARG A 80 -1.60 -11.88 -7.22
CA ARG A 80 -0.35 -12.20 -7.93
C ARG A 80 0.81 -11.37 -7.41
N VAL A 81 0.58 -10.10 -7.11
CA VAL A 81 1.60 -9.25 -6.48
C VAL A 81 1.91 -9.75 -5.07
N TYR A 82 0.89 -10.09 -4.28
CA TYR A 82 1.09 -10.68 -2.95
C TYR A 82 1.92 -11.96 -3.02
N GLU A 83 1.56 -12.90 -3.90
CA GLU A 83 2.28 -14.16 -4.05
C GLU A 83 3.75 -13.95 -4.41
N HIS A 84 4.07 -12.91 -5.19
CA HIS A 84 5.45 -12.57 -5.52
C HIS A 84 6.23 -11.98 -4.34
N MET A 85 5.58 -11.22 -3.46
CA MET A 85 6.26 -10.46 -2.40
C MET A 85 6.26 -11.13 -1.02
N LYS A 86 5.39 -12.11 -0.77
CA LYS A 86 5.13 -12.66 0.57
C LYS A 86 6.36 -13.23 1.29
N ASP A 87 7.35 -13.72 0.55
CA ASP A 87 8.55 -14.37 1.11
C ASP A 87 9.77 -13.43 1.12
N LEU A 88 9.60 -12.18 0.68
CA LEU A 88 10.68 -11.20 0.62
C LEU A 88 10.95 -10.61 2.01
N LYS A 89 12.20 -10.73 2.48
CA LYS A 89 12.66 -10.01 3.67
C LYS A 89 12.81 -8.54 3.33
N THR A 90 12.11 -7.68 4.06
CA THR A 90 12.11 -6.22 3.84
C THR A 90 12.51 -5.44 5.09
N ILE A 91 12.51 -6.07 6.27
CA ILE A 91 12.83 -5.43 7.55
C ILE A 91 14.07 -6.07 8.18
N GLY A 92 14.97 -5.23 8.68
CA GLY A 92 16.17 -5.67 9.39
C GLY A 92 17.21 -6.23 8.44
N ILE A 93 17.96 -7.24 8.87
CA ILE A 93 19.02 -7.85 8.05
C ILE A 93 18.37 -8.70 6.95
N ILE A 94 18.47 -8.25 5.71
CA ILE A 94 17.89 -8.93 4.54
C ILE A 94 18.89 -9.87 3.87
N ASN A 95 20.19 -9.61 4.04
CA ASN A 95 21.27 -10.43 3.53
C ASN A 95 22.52 -10.31 4.43
N ASP A 96 23.25 -11.40 4.63
CA ASP A 96 24.47 -11.47 5.45
C ASP A 96 25.51 -12.32 4.73
N ASP A 97 26.46 -11.67 4.05
CA ASP A 97 27.58 -12.30 3.35
C ASP A 97 28.80 -12.34 4.28
N LYS A 98 28.96 -13.49 4.96
CA LYS A 98 30.07 -13.74 5.88
C LYS A 98 31.44 -13.80 5.21
N VAL A 99 31.50 -14.12 3.91
CA VAL A 99 32.76 -14.21 3.16
C VAL A 99 33.26 -12.81 2.82
N LYS A 100 32.36 -11.95 2.33
CA LYS A 100 32.68 -10.54 2.04
C LYS A 100 32.65 -9.65 3.27
N LYS A 101 32.12 -10.15 4.39
CA LYS A 101 31.86 -9.39 5.63
C LYS A 101 30.95 -8.18 5.39
N VAL A 102 29.92 -8.38 4.57
CA VAL A 102 28.93 -7.34 4.20
C VAL A 102 27.55 -7.79 4.63
N MET A 103 26.77 -6.84 5.15
CA MET A 103 25.41 -7.06 5.60
C MET A 103 24.50 -6.01 4.97
N ASP A 104 23.38 -6.46 4.40
CA ASP A 104 22.36 -5.58 3.84
C ASP A 104 21.21 -5.45 4.83
N VAL A 105 20.82 -4.20 5.11
CA VAL A 105 19.75 -3.87 6.06
C VAL A 105 18.62 -3.16 5.32
N GLY A 106 17.42 -3.73 5.39
CA GLY A 106 16.20 -3.14 4.86
C GLY A 106 15.74 -1.96 5.72
N VAL A 107 15.76 -0.76 5.14
CA VAL A 107 15.32 0.48 5.79
C VAL A 107 14.18 1.10 4.96
N PRO A 108 12.99 1.31 5.55
CA PRO A 108 11.88 1.92 4.82
C PRO A 108 12.17 3.39 4.51
N LEU A 109 11.87 3.81 3.27
CA LEU A 109 12.04 5.19 2.80
C LEU A 109 11.22 6.22 3.60
N GLY A 110 10.06 5.80 4.13
CA GLY A 110 9.10 6.68 4.81
C GLY A 110 7.80 6.80 4.03
N LEU A 111 7.30 8.02 3.86
CA LEU A 111 6.05 8.27 3.13
C LEU A 111 6.28 8.28 1.62
N LEU A 112 5.49 7.51 0.89
CA LEU A 112 5.44 7.53 -0.57
C LEU A 112 4.38 8.53 -1.03
N GLN A 113 4.78 9.50 -1.84
CA GLN A 113 3.88 10.44 -2.51
C GLN A 113 4.38 10.56 -3.95
N ARG A 114 3.57 10.13 -4.91
CA ARG A 114 3.87 10.21 -6.34
C ARG A 114 2.70 10.83 -7.08
#